data_AF-A0A0C9QEM7-F1
#
_entry.id   AF-A0A0C9QEM7-F1
#
_cell.length_a   1.000
_cell.length_b   1.000
_cell.length_c   1.000
_cell.angle_alpha   90.00
_cell.angle_beta   90.00
_cell.angle_gamma   90.00
#
_symmetry.space_group_name_H-M   'P 1'
#
loop_
_entity.id
_entity.type
_entity.pdbx_description
1 polymer ?
#
loop_
_entity_poly.entity_id
_entity_poly.type
_entity_poly.pdbx_seq_one_letter_code
_entity_poly.pdbx_strand_id
1 'polypeptide(L)'
;MVRFLVEHGACIFATTLSDHETAAEKCEEDEEGFDGCSEYLYSVQEKLGIMNNGQVFAVFDYDAQHNDELSMKNGDQLVILRKGDDNEREWWWSKLGHREGYVPRNLLGLYPRVQPSKTE
;
A
#
# COMPACT_ATOMS: atom_id res chain seq x y z
N MET A 1 2.28 -18.04 -2.20
CA MET A 1 1.38 -17.55 -1.13
C MET A 1 1.30 -16.03 -1.10
N VAL A 2 2.42 -15.30 -1.07
CA VAL A 2 2.44 -13.83 -0.97
C VAL A 2 1.61 -13.09 -2.03
N ARG A 3 1.67 -13.55 -3.29
CA ARG A 3 0.87 -13.00 -4.39
C ARG A 3 -0.63 -13.00 -4.10
N PHE A 4 -1.14 -14.10 -3.55
CA PHE A 4 -2.54 -14.21 -3.16
C PHE A 4 -2.89 -13.14 -2.11
N LEU A 5 -2.07 -12.97 -1.07
CA LEU A 5 -2.33 -11.95 -0.05
C LEU A 5 -2.35 -10.53 -0.64
N VAL A 6 -1.40 -10.21 -1.53
CA VAL A 6 -1.36 -8.92 -2.25
C VAL A 6 -2.64 -8.70 -3.04
N GLU A 7 -3.08 -9.70 -3.81
CA GLU A 7 -4.30 -9.66 -4.62
C GLU A 7 -5.60 -9.51 -3.78
N HIS A 8 -5.52 -9.74 -2.46
CA HIS A 8 -6.65 -9.66 -1.53
C HIS A 8 -6.49 -8.53 -0.49
N GLY A 9 -5.69 -7.50 -0.82
CA GLY A 9 -5.59 -6.27 -0.05
C GLY A 9 -4.60 -6.30 1.11
N ALA A 10 -3.49 -7.02 0.96
CA ALA A 10 -2.36 -6.88 1.87
C ALA A 10 -1.78 -5.46 1.81
N CYS A 11 -1.36 -4.97 2.97
CA CYS A 11 -0.62 -3.72 3.08
C CYS A 11 0.86 -3.98 2.82
N ILE A 12 1.38 -3.41 1.74
CA ILE A 12 2.72 -3.71 1.22
C ILE A 12 3.82 -3.07 2.08
N PHE A 13 3.55 -1.88 2.62
CA PHE A 13 4.47 -1.12 3.46
C PHE A 13 4.20 -1.23 4.96
N ALA A 14 3.41 -2.23 5.38
CA ALA A 14 3.32 -2.56 6.80
C ALA A 14 4.70 -3.05 7.27
N THR A 15 5.16 -2.53 8.40
CA THR A 15 6.44 -2.87 9.00
C THR A 15 6.24 -3.53 10.36
N THR A 16 7.19 -4.38 10.73
CA THR A 16 7.30 -4.95 12.07
C THR A 16 7.65 -3.88 13.11
N LEU A 17 7.22 -4.09 14.37
CA LEU A 17 7.43 -3.10 15.43
C LEU A 17 8.86 -3.06 15.97
N SER A 18 9.57 -4.20 15.93
CA SER A 18 10.89 -4.35 16.56
C SER A 18 12.03 -3.78 15.73
N ASP A 19 11.97 -3.98 14.42
CA ASP A 19 13.06 -3.77 13.46
C ASP A 19 12.61 -2.96 12.23
N HIS A 20 11.33 -2.60 12.15
CA HIS A 20 10.77 -1.74 11.10
C HIS A 20 10.92 -2.29 9.67
N GLU A 21 10.98 -3.61 9.55
CA GLU A 21 11.11 -4.31 8.28
C GLU A 21 9.74 -4.63 7.66
N THR A 22 9.65 -4.45 6.36
CA THR A 22 8.52 -4.85 5.52
C THR A 22 8.54 -6.35 5.26
N ALA A 23 7.44 -6.87 4.69
CA ALA A 23 7.38 -8.28 4.29
C ALA A 23 8.47 -8.68 3.27
N ALA A 24 8.98 -7.74 2.45
CA ALA A 24 10.03 -8.02 1.48
C ALA A 24 11.40 -8.25 2.15
N GLU A 25 11.68 -7.50 3.22
CA GLU A 25 12.91 -7.61 4.01
C GLU A 25 12.93 -8.88 4.88
N LYS A 26 11.75 -9.47 5.14
CA LYS A 26 11.60 -10.74 5.89
C LYS A 26 11.72 -12.00 5.03
N CYS A 27 12.07 -11.90 3.75
CA CYS A 27 12.35 -13.08 2.94
C CYS A 27 13.69 -13.73 3.35
N GLU A 28 13.70 -15.04 3.59
CA GLU A 28 14.90 -15.79 4.05
C GLU A 28 15.80 -16.16 2.88
N GLU A 29 17.03 -15.64 2.84
CA GLU A 29 17.99 -15.82 1.72
C GLU A 29 18.43 -17.28 1.51
N ASP A 30 18.50 -18.06 2.58
CA ASP A 30 18.98 -19.45 2.55
C ASP A 30 17.89 -20.48 2.18
N GLU A 31 16.63 -20.04 2.00
CA GLU A 31 15.48 -20.92 1.75
C GLU A 31 15.10 -20.99 0.26
N GLU A 32 14.55 -22.14 -0.15
CA GLU A 32 14.10 -22.33 -1.53
C GLU A 32 12.96 -21.37 -1.88
N GLY A 33 13.11 -20.65 -3.00
CA GLY A 33 12.12 -19.69 -3.48
C GLY A 33 12.29 -18.27 -2.95
N PHE A 34 13.40 -17.97 -2.24
CA PHE A 34 13.79 -16.62 -1.84
C PHE A 34 13.66 -15.61 -2.99
N ASP A 35 14.40 -15.83 -4.09
CA ASP A 35 14.48 -14.89 -5.22
C ASP A 35 13.08 -14.54 -5.74
N GLY A 36 12.24 -15.54 -6.01
CA GLY A 36 10.90 -15.31 -6.54
C GLY A 36 9.97 -14.59 -5.56
N CYS A 37 10.16 -14.78 -4.26
CA CYS A 37 9.36 -14.13 -3.22
C CYS A 37 9.78 -12.68 -2.99
N SER A 38 11.09 -12.46 -2.77
CA SER A 38 11.67 -11.15 -2.51
C SER A 38 11.51 -10.22 -3.73
N GLU A 39 11.86 -10.70 -4.94
CA GLU A 39 11.70 -9.92 -6.18
C GLU A 39 10.25 -9.50 -6.40
N TYR A 40 9.28 -10.40 -6.15
CA TYR A 40 7.87 -10.06 -6.29
C TYR A 40 7.47 -8.94 -5.31
N LEU A 41 7.82 -9.06 -4.03
CA LEU A 41 7.44 -8.08 -3.01
C LEU A 41 8.11 -6.72 -3.23
N TYR A 42 9.42 -6.69 -3.55
CA TYR A 42 10.12 -5.44 -3.90
C TYR A 42 9.55 -4.80 -5.16
N SER A 43 9.26 -5.59 -6.21
CA SER A 43 8.61 -5.11 -7.43
C SER A 43 7.25 -4.47 -7.13
N VAL A 44 6.46 -5.05 -6.23
CA VAL A 44 5.18 -4.46 -5.79
C VAL A 44 5.41 -3.17 -5.01
N GLN A 45 6.39 -3.09 -4.10
CA GLN A 45 6.73 -1.86 -3.37
C GLN A 45 7.12 -0.72 -4.32
N GLU A 46 8.00 -0.99 -5.29
CA GLU A 46 8.46 -0.01 -6.25
C GLU A 46 7.32 0.49 -7.15
N LYS A 47 6.50 -0.44 -7.64
CA LYS A 47 5.47 -0.17 -8.64
C LYS A 47 4.13 0.30 -8.06
N LEU A 48 3.89 0.14 -6.75
CA LEU A 48 2.70 0.69 -6.10
C LEU A 48 2.65 2.21 -6.31
N GLY A 49 1.52 2.71 -6.80
CA GLY A 49 1.34 4.10 -7.19
C GLY A 49 1.92 4.49 -8.55
N ILE A 50 2.43 3.54 -9.33
CA ILE A 50 2.93 3.77 -10.70
C ILE A 50 2.18 2.87 -11.70
N MET A 51 2.08 1.57 -11.38
CA MET A 51 1.30 0.63 -12.19
C MET A 51 -0.20 0.96 -12.16
N ASN A 52 -0.96 0.42 -13.12
CA ASN A 52 -2.40 0.67 -13.25
C ASN A 52 -2.75 2.17 -13.28
N ASN A 53 -1.94 2.97 -13.97
CA ASN A 53 -2.09 4.43 -14.04
C ASN A 53 -2.08 5.11 -12.66
N GLY A 54 -1.27 4.59 -11.73
CA GLY A 54 -1.16 5.09 -10.36
C GLY A 54 -2.32 4.70 -9.44
N GLN A 55 -3.24 3.84 -9.90
CA GLN A 55 -4.38 3.40 -9.10
C GLN A 55 -3.93 2.53 -7.90
N VAL A 56 -4.50 2.83 -6.74
CA VAL A 56 -4.29 2.11 -5.48
C VAL A 56 -5.60 2.08 -4.68
N PHE A 57 -5.62 1.27 -3.61
CA PHE A 57 -6.78 1.16 -2.74
C PHE A 57 -6.38 1.44 -1.29
N ALA A 58 -7.21 2.19 -0.57
CA ALA A 58 -7.12 2.29 0.88
C ALA A 58 -7.48 0.93 1.48
N VAL A 59 -6.58 0.37 2.30
CA VAL A 59 -6.81 -0.90 3.02
C VAL A 59 -7.07 -0.66 4.51
N PHE A 60 -7.12 0.59 4.94
CA PHE A 60 -7.54 1.03 6.26
C PHE A 60 -8.30 2.36 6.15
N ASP A 61 -9.07 2.67 7.18
CA ASP A 61 -9.61 4.03 7.35
C ASP A 61 -8.50 4.97 7.79
N TYR A 62 -8.57 6.22 7.34
CA TYR A 62 -7.70 7.31 7.76
C TYR A 62 -8.50 8.61 7.84
N ASP A 63 -8.40 9.32 8.96
CA ASP A 63 -8.98 10.64 9.12
C ASP A 63 -7.86 11.69 9.07
N ALA A 64 -7.95 12.62 8.11
CA ALA A 64 -6.96 13.68 7.89
C ALA A 64 -6.70 14.49 9.18
N GLN A 65 -5.42 14.70 9.48
CA GLN A 65 -4.95 15.47 10.63
C GLN A 65 -4.51 16.88 10.24
N HIS A 66 -4.11 17.06 8.97
CA HIS A 66 -3.71 18.34 8.40
C HIS A 66 -4.58 18.71 7.18
N ASN A 67 -4.61 20.00 6.84
CA ASN A 67 -5.51 20.54 5.80
C ASN A 67 -5.15 20.10 4.38
N ASP A 68 -3.93 19.63 4.19
CA ASP A 68 -3.37 19.12 2.95
C ASP A 68 -3.44 17.59 2.84
N GLU A 69 -4.06 16.91 3.82
CA GLU A 69 -4.28 15.47 3.82
C GLU A 69 -5.69 15.08 3.36
N LEU A 70 -5.83 13.85 2.87
CA LEU A 70 -7.13 13.26 2.51
C LEU A 70 -7.58 12.24 3.55
N SER A 71 -8.81 12.40 4.06
CA SER A 71 -9.49 11.29 4.75
C SER A 71 -9.92 10.22 3.73
N MET A 72 -9.69 8.95 4.08
CA MET A 72 -10.00 7.77 3.28
C MET A 72 -10.76 6.74 4.10
N LYS A 73 -11.60 5.96 3.44
CA LYS A 73 -12.24 4.75 4.00
C LYS A 73 -11.67 3.51 3.36
N ASN A 74 -11.61 2.41 4.12
CA ASN A 74 -11.19 1.12 3.61
C ASN A 74 -12.04 0.73 2.38
N GLY A 75 -11.36 0.41 1.28
CA GLY A 75 -11.96 0.14 -0.03
C GLY A 75 -12.00 1.34 -0.97
N ASP A 76 -11.73 2.57 -0.50
CA ASP A 76 -11.63 3.73 -1.38
C ASP A 76 -10.54 3.53 -2.43
N GLN A 77 -10.85 3.93 -3.66
CA GLN A 77 -9.90 3.90 -4.78
C GLN A 77 -9.28 5.29 -4.95
N LEU A 78 -7.95 5.34 -4.99
CA LEU A 78 -7.18 6.57 -5.18
C LEU A 78 -6.28 6.46 -6.40
N VAL A 79 -5.80 7.61 -6.87
CA VAL A 79 -4.73 7.69 -7.86
C VAL A 79 -3.56 8.45 -7.26
N ILE A 80 -2.39 7.82 -7.24
CA ILE A 80 -1.15 8.46 -6.80
C ILE A 80 -0.67 9.40 -7.91
N LEU A 81 -0.51 10.68 -7.59
CA LEU A 81 -0.03 11.71 -8.51
C LEU A 81 1.47 11.94 -8.34
N ARG A 82 1.96 11.89 -7.10
CA ARG A 82 3.38 12.06 -6.76
C ARG A 82 3.72 11.22 -5.53
N LYS A 83 4.67 10.29 -5.68
CA LYS A 83 5.27 9.57 -4.55
C LYS A 83 6.14 10.55 -3.72
N GLY A 84 6.38 10.19 -2.46
CA GLY A 84 7.19 10.99 -1.54
C GLY A 84 8.60 11.27 -2.07
N ASP A 85 9.23 12.34 -1.56
CA ASP A 85 10.61 12.71 -1.85
C ASP A 85 11.56 12.30 -0.71
N ASP A 86 12.78 12.83 -0.69
CA ASP A 86 13.75 12.52 0.36
C ASP A 86 13.34 12.97 1.78
N ASN A 87 12.43 13.95 1.89
CA ASN A 87 11.96 14.47 3.16
C ASN A 87 10.65 13.80 3.63
N GLU A 88 9.78 13.40 2.70
CA GLU A 88 8.44 12.85 3.00
C GLU A 88 8.19 11.50 2.30
N ARG A 89 9.10 10.54 2.46
CA ARG A 89 9.03 9.21 1.79
C ARG A 89 7.73 8.44 2.02
N GLU A 90 7.09 8.66 3.18
CA GLU A 90 5.92 7.92 3.63
C GLU A 90 4.58 8.53 3.19
N TRP A 91 4.58 9.78 2.71
CA TRP A 91 3.37 10.52 2.36
C TRP A 91 3.31 10.79 0.86
N TRP A 92 2.23 10.34 0.23
CA TRP A 92 2.08 10.43 -1.22
C TRP A 92 0.95 11.38 -1.60
N TRP A 93 1.24 12.31 -2.50
CA TRP A 93 0.22 13.21 -3.04
C TRP A 93 -0.69 12.43 -3.98
N SER A 94 -1.98 12.43 -3.65
CA SER A 94 -2.95 11.51 -4.21
C SER A 94 -4.25 12.22 -4.52
N LYS A 95 -5.05 11.59 -5.39
CA LYS A 95 -6.38 12.05 -5.77
C LYS A 95 -7.45 11.07 -5.32
N LEU A 96 -8.47 11.55 -4.63
CA LEU A 96 -9.67 10.81 -4.24
C LEU A 96 -10.91 11.58 -4.73
N GLY A 97 -11.53 11.07 -5.79
CA GLY A 97 -12.62 11.77 -6.49
C GLY A 97 -12.15 13.10 -7.07
N HIS A 98 -12.67 14.21 -6.53
CA HIS A 98 -12.33 15.57 -6.95
C HIS A 98 -11.32 16.28 -6.02
N ARG A 99 -10.89 15.61 -4.94
CA ARG A 99 -9.96 16.18 -3.96
C ARG A 99 -8.56 15.63 -4.17
N GLU A 100 -7.57 16.44 -3.86
CA GLU A 100 -6.16 16.06 -3.85
C GLU A 100 -5.55 16.39 -2.48
N GLY A 101 -4.58 15.58 -2.08
CA GLY A 101 -3.88 15.76 -0.81
C GLY A 101 -2.98 14.57 -0.48
N TYR A 102 -2.26 14.68 0.61
CA TYR A 102 -1.38 13.64 1.12
C TYR A 102 -2.15 12.49 1.75
N VAL A 103 -1.64 11.28 1.53
CA VAL A 103 -2.09 10.05 2.20
C VAL A 103 -0.88 9.23 2.63
N PRO A 104 -0.99 8.49 3.75
CA PRO A 104 0.10 7.65 4.23
C PRO A 104 0.19 6.36 3.41
N ARG A 105 1.36 6.08 2.81
CA ARG A 105 1.55 4.94 1.89
C ARG A 105 1.35 3.58 2.56
N ASN A 106 1.60 3.49 3.87
CA ASN A 106 1.45 2.28 4.67
C ASN A 106 0.00 1.95 5.03
N LEU A 107 -0.97 2.70 4.51
CA LEU A 107 -2.40 2.35 4.58
C LEU A 107 -2.97 1.96 3.20
N LEU A 108 -2.11 1.83 2.20
CA LEU A 108 -2.48 1.51 0.82
C LEU A 108 -2.14 0.06 0.46
N GLY A 109 -2.93 -0.47 -0.48
CA GLY A 109 -2.71 -1.77 -1.12
C GLY A 109 -2.86 -1.65 -2.63
N LEU A 110 -2.30 -2.63 -3.35
CA LEU A 110 -2.45 -2.74 -4.81
C LEU A 110 -3.87 -3.14 -5.22
N TYR A 111 -4.54 -3.89 -4.34
CA TYR A 111 -5.91 -4.35 -4.49
C TYR A 111 -6.70 -4.01 -3.22
N PRO A 112 -8.03 -3.88 -3.29
CA PRO A 112 -8.85 -3.65 -2.11
C PRO A 112 -8.90 -4.91 -1.23
N ARG A 113 -9.19 -4.73 0.06
CA ARG A 113 -9.48 -5.87 0.94
C ARG A 113 -10.75 -6.58 0.50
N VAL A 114 -10.75 -7.90 0.63
CA VAL A 114 -11.99 -8.70 0.52
C VAL A 114 -12.93 -8.29 1.64
N GLN A 115 -14.12 -7.82 1.28
CA GLN A 115 -15.16 -7.57 2.27
C GLN A 115 -15.89 -8.87 2.58
N PRO A 116 -16.15 -9.19 3.86
CA PRO A 116 -16.99 -10.32 4.20
C PRO A 116 -18.38 -10.14 3.56
N SER A 117 -18.87 -11.18 2.88
CA SER A 117 -20.23 -11.17 2.36
C SER A 117 -21.18 -10.94 3.53
N LYS A 118 -21.96 -9.86 3.49
CA LYS A 118 -23.10 -9.71 4.39
C LYS A 118 -24.12 -10.76 3.99
N THR A 119 -24.04 -11.94 4.59
CA THR A 119 -25.14 -12.91 4.52
C THR A 119 -26.28 -12.29 5.33
N GLU A 120 -27.32 -11.84 4.65
CA GLU A 120 -28.59 -11.42 5.27
C GLU A 120 -29.30 -12.60 5.94
#